data_AF-A0A5N8YYI4-F1
#
_entry.id   AF-A0A5N8YYI4-F1
#
_cell.length_a   1.000
_cell.length_b   1.000
_cell.length_c   1.000
_cell.angle_alpha   90.00
_cell.angle_beta   90.00
_cell.angle_gamma   90.00
#
_symmetry.space_group_name_H-M   'P 1'
#
loop_
_entity.id
_entity.type
_entity.pdbx_description
1 polymer ?
#
loop_
_entity_poly.entity_id
_entity_poly.type
_entity_poly.pdbx_seq_one_letter_code
_entity_poly.pdbx_strand_id
1 'polypeptide(L)'
;MNALEKLVANMDIGSTLVLTDSEAKELLVGAGITVVETAVASTVDEAAKVASMLGYPVSIRPVSGSRLLTNTIGSVPLGSEAQLRSTFSELVNDYASWDPEVKSLTVTKVPSRGVEIMVSVFRDSLFGPVLSFGYGKMAVEVWEDVAYRIAPLTEKDSRLIIREPKGSSLLNGYGTLPAPRTEVMEKTLLIISDFVDSNPCVESLCLSPCFAYRDEVIVVEASMTLIKREGV
;
A
#
# COMPACT_ATOMS: atom_id res chain seq x y z
N MET A 1 -23.56 2.36 -8.39
CA MET A 1 -22.79 1.93 -7.21
C MET A 1 -21.38 1.55 -7.62
N ASN A 2 -20.37 2.23 -7.10
CA ASN A 2 -18.98 1.86 -7.29
C ASN A 2 -18.63 0.59 -6.46
N ALA A 3 -17.42 0.05 -6.63
CA ALA A 3 -17.02 -1.20 -5.95
C ALA A 3 -17.00 -1.07 -4.41
N LEU A 4 -16.61 0.10 -3.89
CA LEU A 4 -16.58 0.41 -2.46
C LEU A 4 -17.99 0.45 -1.85
N GLU A 5 -18.93 1.11 -2.51
CA GLU A 5 -20.32 1.18 -2.06
C GLU A 5 -20.96 -0.20 -1.95
N LYS A 6 -20.59 -1.14 -2.83
CA LYS A 6 -21.06 -2.54 -2.74
C LYS A 6 -20.53 -3.25 -1.49
N LEU A 7 -19.27 -3.04 -1.12
CA LEU A 7 -18.67 -3.64 0.07
C LEU A 7 -19.34 -3.10 1.35
N VAL A 8 -19.68 -1.81 1.35
CA VAL A 8 -20.24 -1.11 2.50
C VAL A 8 -21.77 -1.24 2.58
N ALA A 9 -22.46 -1.60 1.50
CA ALA A 9 -23.93 -1.71 1.47
C ALA A 9 -24.51 -2.69 2.50
N ASN A 10 -23.80 -3.77 2.82
CA ASN A 10 -24.26 -4.82 3.72
C ASN A 10 -23.72 -4.69 5.16
N MET A 11 -23.01 -3.61 5.46
CA MET A 11 -22.44 -3.36 6.79
C MET A 11 -23.45 -2.63 7.69
N ASP A 12 -23.39 -2.90 8.99
CA ASP A 12 -24.14 -2.15 9.99
C ASP A 12 -23.55 -0.74 10.15
N ILE A 13 -24.41 0.26 10.38
CA ILE A 13 -23.97 1.65 10.60
C ILE A 13 -23.00 1.73 11.78
N GLY A 14 -21.86 2.40 11.57
CA GLY A 14 -20.79 2.53 12.55
C GLY A 14 -19.80 1.35 12.58
N SER A 15 -20.08 0.26 11.88
CA SER A 15 -19.13 -0.85 11.75
C SER A 15 -18.00 -0.52 10.78
N THR A 16 -16.83 -1.10 11.02
CA THR A 16 -15.63 -0.96 10.18
C THR A 16 -15.28 -2.29 9.51
N LEU A 17 -14.78 -2.22 8.28
CA LEU A 17 -14.24 -3.35 7.54
C LEU A 17 -12.79 -3.04 7.18
N VAL A 18 -11.86 -3.91 7.58
CA VAL A 18 -10.45 -3.83 7.18
C VAL A 18 -10.27 -4.70 5.95
N LEU A 19 -9.81 -4.09 4.85
CA LEU A 19 -9.52 -4.81 3.61
C LEU A 19 -8.15 -5.47 3.68
N THR A 20 -8.03 -6.60 2.99
CA THR A 20 -6.72 -7.21 2.68
C THR A 20 -5.94 -6.33 1.70
N ASP A 21 -4.62 -6.56 1.63
CA ASP A 21 -3.74 -5.89 0.66
C ASP A 21 -4.23 -6.03 -0.78
N SER A 22 -4.64 -7.24 -1.18
CA SER A 22 -5.16 -7.52 -2.52
C SER A 22 -6.44 -6.73 -2.82
N GLU A 23 -7.42 -6.74 -1.90
CA GLU A 23 -8.68 -6.01 -2.08
C GLU A 23 -8.46 -4.50 -2.15
N ALA A 24 -7.59 -3.95 -1.29
CA ALA A 24 -7.24 -2.54 -1.33
C ALA A 24 -6.57 -2.18 -2.67
N LYS A 25 -5.62 -2.99 -3.15
CA LYS A 25 -4.95 -2.79 -4.45
C LYS A 25 -5.91 -2.84 -5.63
N GLU A 26 -6.86 -3.77 -5.66
CA GLU A 26 -7.87 -3.84 -6.73
C GLU A 26 -8.67 -2.53 -6.85
N LEU A 27 -9.04 -1.94 -5.71
CA LEU A 27 -9.73 -0.65 -5.69
C LEU A 27 -8.84 0.50 -6.16
N LEU A 28 -7.56 0.51 -5.77
CA LEU A 28 -6.58 1.51 -6.19
C LEU A 28 -6.29 1.44 -7.69
N VAL A 29 -6.20 0.23 -8.27
CA VAL A 29 -6.09 0.02 -9.72
C VAL A 29 -7.29 0.61 -10.44
N GLY A 30 -8.51 0.39 -9.92
CA GLY A 30 -9.73 1.00 -10.44
C GLY A 30 -9.73 2.54 -10.40
N ALA A 31 -8.96 3.14 -9.49
CA ALA A 31 -8.74 4.59 -9.39
C ALA A 31 -7.60 5.10 -10.29
N GLY A 32 -6.90 4.23 -11.01
CA GLY A 32 -5.76 4.60 -11.87
C GLY A 32 -4.43 4.71 -11.14
N ILE A 33 -4.30 4.10 -9.96
CA ILE A 33 -3.06 4.01 -9.21
C ILE A 33 -2.32 2.72 -9.60
N THR A 34 -1.04 2.84 -9.95
CA THR A 34 -0.21 1.68 -10.27
C THR A 34 0.17 0.92 -9.01
N VAL A 35 -0.11 -0.38 -8.99
CA VAL A 35 0.27 -1.31 -7.91
C VAL A 35 1.23 -2.35 -8.45
N VAL A 36 2.04 -2.91 -7.57
CA VAL A 36 2.95 -4.01 -7.90
C VAL A 36 2.18 -5.27 -8.31
N GLU A 37 2.73 -6.04 -9.22
CA GLU A 37 2.17 -7.34 -9.59
C GLU A 37 2.21 -8.30 -8.39
N THR A 38 1.01 -8.70 -7.96
CA THR A 38 0.78 -9.59 -6.82
C THR A 38 -0.27 -10.63 -7.23
N ALA A 39 -0.10 -11.87 -6.81
CA ALA A 39 -1.17 -12.86 -6.87
C ALA A 39 -1.25 -13.67 -5.57
N VAL A 40 -2.45 -14.16 -5.25
CA VAL A 40 -2.68 -15.03 -4.09
C VAL A 40 -2.44 -16.48 -4.48
N ALA A 41 -1.74 -17.22 -3.61
CA ALA A 41 -1.50 -18.64 -3.73
C ALA A 41 -1.88 -19.34 -2.42
N SER A 42 -2.67 -20.42 -2.53
CA SER A 42 -3.11 -21.23 -1.39
C SER A 42 -2.24 -22.46 -1.17
N THR A 43 -1.41 -22.80 -2.15
CA THR A 43 -0.44 -23.90 -2.05
C THR A 43 0.95 -23.44 -2.46
N VAL A 44 1.96 -24.18 -1.98
CA VAL A 44 3.36 -23.93 -2.35
C VAL A 44 3.60 -24.10 -3.86
N ASP A 45 2.89 -25.02 -4.51
CA ASP A 45 3.00 -25.25 -5.96
C ASP A 45 2.35 -24.11 -6.77
N GLU A 46 1.22 -23.58 -6.32
CA GLU A 46 0.63 -22.36 -6.87
C GLU A 46 1.60 -21.19 -6.71
N ALA A 47 2.19 -21.03 -5.53
CA ALA A 47 3.13 -19.94 -5.25
C ALA A 47 4.38 -20.02 -6.14
N ALA A 48 4.93 -21.22 -6.34
CA ALA A 48 6.05 -21.47 -7.25
C ALA A 48 5.67 -21.14 -8.70
N LYS A 49 4.48 -21.54 -9.15
CA LYS A 49 3.99 -21.21 -10.49
C LYS A 49 3.83 -19.70 -10.69
N VAL A 50 3.22 -19.00 -9.73
CA VAL A 50 3.09 -17.53 -9.75
C VAL A 50 4.47 -16.88 -9.79
N ALA A 51 5.39 -17.30 -8.92
CA ALA A 51 6.73 -16.74 -8.88
C ALA A 51 7.50 -16.96 -10.18
N SER A 52 7.32 -18.11 -10.84
CA SER A 52 7.90 -18.34 -12.17
C SER A 52 7.31 -17.42 -13.24
N MET A 53 6.03 -17.04 -13.15
CA MET A 53 5.38 -16.14 -14.10
C MET A 53 5.82 -14.68 -13.88
N LEU A 54 5.87 -14.23 -12.63
CA LEU A 54 6.35 -12.88 -12.26
C LEU A 54 7.86 -12.73 -12.45
N GLY A 55 8.58 -13.85 -12.37
CA GLY A 55 10.04 -13.92 -12.36
C GLY A 55 10.64 -13.50 -11.02
N TYR A 56 11.76 -14.13 -10.66
CA TYR A 56 12.49 -13.81 -9.43
C TYR A 56 13.27 -12.48 -9.53
N PRO A 57 13.56 -11.80 -8.39
CA PRO A 57 13.13 -12.16 -7.05
C PRO A 57 11.66 -11.80 -6.77
N VAL A 58 11.04 -12.58 -5.88
CA VAL A 58 9.67 -12.37 -5.38
C VAL A 58 9.68 -12.32 -3.86
N SER A 59 8.59 -11.81 -3.29
CA SER A 59 8.39 -11.77 -1.85
C SER A 59 7.04 -12.38 -1.51
N ILE A 60 6.95 -13.13 -0.41
CA ILE A 60 5.71 -13.80 0.00
C ILE A 60 5.24 -13.33 1.37
N ARG A 61 3.93 -13.14 1.55
CA ARG A 61 3.34 -12.71 2.82
C ARG A 61 1.96 -13.31 3.05
N PRO A 62 1.52 -13.51 4.30
CA PRO A 62 0.14 -13.87 4.61
C PRO A 62 -0.88 -12.94 3.97
N VAL A 63 -1.95 -13.52 3.43
CA VAL A 63 -3.19 -12.78 3.21
C VAL A 63 -3.90 -12.69 4.57
N SER A 64 -3.99 -11.48 5.13
CA SER A 64 -4.76 -11.24 6.35
C SER A 64 -5.43 -9.87 6.31
N GLY A 65 -6.66 -9.80 6.81
CA GLY A 65 -7.34 -8.54 7.14
C GLY A 65 -6.91 -7.98 8.50
N SER A 66 -6.02 -8.67 9.22
CA SER A 66 -5.49 -8.21 10.51
C SER A 66 -4.32 -7.25 10.32
N ARG A 67 -4.50 -6.02 10.81
CA ARG A 67 -3.48 -4.95 10.84
C ARG A 67 -2.23 -5.32 11.66
N LEU A 68 -2.30 -6.37 12.49
CA LEU A 68 -1.16 -6.87 13.27
C LEU A 68 -0.16 -7.67 12.42
N LEU A 69 -0.63 -8.33 11.36
CA LEU A 69 0.19 -9.19 10.51
C LEU A 69 0.80 -8.46 9.30
N THR A 70 0.30 -7.27 8.98
CA THR A 70 0.85 -6.39 7.93
C THR A 70 2.18 -5.73 8.32
N ASN A 71 2.53 -5.75 9.61
CA ASN A 71 3.75 -5.14 10.14
C ASN A 71 4.94 -6.10 10.28
N THR A 72 4.79 -7.36 9.88
CA THR A 72 5.93 -8.30 9.90
C THR A 72 6.91 -7.91 8.80
N ILE A 73 8.01 -7.29 9.23
CA ILE A 73 9.35 -7.20 8.63
C ILE A 73 9.39 -7.76 7.20
N GLY A 74 9.61 -6.84 6.25
CA GLY A 74 9.65 -7.10 4.81
C GLY A 74 10.18 -8.49 4.47
N SER A 75 9.27 -9.33 3.97
CA SER A 75 9.57 -10.63 3.37
C SER A 75 10.83 -10.52 2.52
N VAL A 76 11.90 -11.17 2.96
CA VAL A 76 13.20 -11.15 2.30
C VAL A 76 13.00 -11.53 0.83
N PRO A 77 13.59 -10.80 -0.13
CA PRO A 77 13.54 -11.17 -1.53
C PRO A 77 14.01 -12.61 -1.74
N LEU A 78 13.11 -13.46 -2.22
CA LEU A 78 13.39 -14.85 -2.55
C LEU A 78 13.84 -14.90 -4.00
N GLY A 79 15.05 -15.38 -4.25
CA GLY A 79 15.68 -15.38 -5.57
C GLY A 79 15.49 -16.67 -6.36
N SER A 80 14.84 -17.69 -5.79
CA SER A 80 14.67 -19.00 -6.42
C SER A 80 13.44 -19.75 -5.91
N GLU A 81 13.00 -20.75 -6.67
CA GLU A 81 11.91 -21.65 -6.25
C GLU A 81 12.25 -22.42 -4.98
N ALA A 82 13.50 -22.89 -4.83
CA ALA A 82 13.93 -23.60 -3.64
C ALA A 82 13.80 -22.75 -2.36
N GLN A 83 14.22 -21.47 -2.43
CA GLN A 83 14.04 -20.52 -1.33
C GLN A 83 12.54 -20.28 -1.06
N LEU A 84 11.74 -20.07 -2.11
CA LEU A 84 10.30 -19.91 -1.98
C LEU A 84 9.63 -21.07 -1.25
N ARG A 85 9.93 -22.30 -1.64
CA ARG A 85 9.33 -23.49 -1.04
C ARG A 85 9.68 -23.63 0.45
N SER A 86 10.93 -23.39 0.82
CA SER A 86 11.36 -23.42 2.23
C SER A 86 10.63 -22.37 3.05
N THR A 87 10.66 -21.11 2.60
CA THR A 87 10.04 -19.99 3.31
C THR A 87 8.53 -20.11 3.37
N PHE A 88 7.87 -20.65 2.34
CA PHE A 88 6.42 -20.88 2.35
C PHE A 88 6.01 -21.80 3.50
N SER A 89 6.69 -22.94 3.67
CA SER A 89 6.39 -23.88 4.74
C SER A 89 6.66 -23.29 6.13
N GLU A 90 7.73 -22.53 6.28
CA GLU A 90 8.04 -21.80 7.53
C GLU A 90 6.92 -20.80 7.89
N LEU A 91 6.55 -19.92 6.95
CA LEU A 91 5.52 -18.91 7.19
C LEU A 91 4.17 -19.53 7.49
N VAL A 92 3.73 -20.56 6.75
CA VAL A 92 2.43 -21.20 7.03
C VAL A 92 2.41 -21.81 8.43
N ASN A 93 3.49 -22.47 8.87
CA ASN A 93 3.57 -23.02 10.22
C ASN A 93 3.60 -21.93 11.30
N ASP A 94 4.36 -20.87 11.06
CA ASP A 94 4.46 -19.74 11.99
C ASP A 94 3.10 -19.06 12.13
N TYR A 95 2.51 -18.61 11.03
CA TYR A 95 1.27 -17.83 11.05
C TYR A 95 0.03 -18.63 11.46
N ALA A 96 -0.02 -19.93 11.20
CA ALA A 96 -1.12 -20.77 11.69
C ALA A 96 -1.28 -20.73 13.22
N SER A 97 -0.20 -20.41 13.95
CA SER A 97 -0.25 -20.22 15.40
C SER A 97 -0.77 -18.84 15.85
N TRP A 98 -0.72 -17.82 14.99
CA TRP A 98 -1.13 -16.45 15.28
C TRP A 98 -2.53 -16.12 14.73
N ASP A 99 -2.88 -16.64 13.56
CA ASP A 99 -4.16 -16.41 12.90
C ASP A 99 -4.57 -17.66 12.09
N PRO A 100 -5.53 -18.46 12.61
CA PRO A 100 -6.03 -19.66 11.95
C PRO A 100 -6.71 -19.39 10.59
N GLU A 101 -7.02 -18.14 10.26
CA GLU A 101 -7.63 -17.75 9.00
C GLU A 101 -6.60 -17.56 7.88
N VAL A 102 -5.31 -17.45 8.21
CA VAL A 102 -4.22 -17.38 7.22
C VAL A 102 -4.06 -18.75 6.55
N LYS A 103 -4.74 -18.91 5.41
CA LYS A 103 -4.69 -20.12 4.57
C LYS A 103 -3.99 -19.91 3.23
N SER A 104 -3.64 -18.67 2.91
CA SER A 104 -3.03 -18.30 1.64
C SER A 104 -1.99 -17.20 1.82
N LEU A 105 -1.02 -17.17 0.91
CA LEU A 105 0.01 -16.14 0.86
C LEU A 105 -0.14 -15.34 -0.44
N THR A 106 0.19 -14.06 -0.38
CA THR A 106 0.50 -13.26 -1.56
C THR A 106 1.91 -13.61 -2.05
N VAL A 107 2.07 -13.65 -3.37
CA VAL A 107 3.36 -13.70 -4.05
C VAL A 107 3.46 -12.41 -4.86
N THR A 108 4.42 -11.57 -4.50
CA THR A 108 4.57 -10.22 -5.02
C THR A 108 5.92 -10.08 -5.71
N LYS A 109 5.93 -9.46 -6.89
CA LYS A 109 7.18 -9.12 -7.57
C LYS A 109 7.95 -8.12 -6.72
N VAL A 110 9.25 -8.34 -6.48
CA VAL A 110 10.07 -7.32 -5.81
C VAL A 110 10.36 -6.20 -6.81
N PRO A 111 9.90 -4.96 -6.56
CA PRO A 111 10.10 -3.85 -7.48
C PRO A 111 11.59 -3.46 -7.51
N SER A 112 11.99 -2.80 -8.60
CA SER A 112 13.35 -2.27 -8.71
C SER A 112 13.60 -1.16 -7.67
N ARG A 113 14.86 -0.81 -7.40
CA ARG A 113 15.16 0.26 -6.43
C ARG A 113 14.61 1.61 -6.92
N GLY A 114 13.69 2.20 -6.16
CA GLY A 114 13.15 3.55 -6.36
C GLY A 114 13.26 4.38 -5.07
N VAL A 115 12.86 5.65 -5.13
CA VAL A 115 12.74 6.46 -3.91
C VAL A 115 11.53 5.96 -3.13
N GLU A 116 11.79 5.39 -1.97
CA GLU A 116 10.72 4.90 -1.09
C GLU A 116 9.95 6.09 -0.51
N ILE A 117 8.63 6.07 -0.68
CA ILE A 117 7.69 7.05 -0.12
C ILE A 117 6.57 6.31 0.61
N MET A 118 5.93 7.03 1.52
CA MET A 118 4.76 6.58 2.24
C MET A 118 3.67 7.64 2.10
N VAL A 119 2.48 7.18 1.73
CA VAL A 119 1.29 8.03 1.62
C VAL A 119 0.22 7.43 2.52
N SER A 120 -0.38 8.23 3.38
CA SER A 120 -1.52 7.78 4.16
C SER A 120 -2.63 8.82 4.17
N VAL A 121 -3.85 8.37 4.40
CA VAL A 121 -5.03 9.20 4.61
C VAL A 121 -5.75 8.68 5.83
N PHE A 122 -6.17 9.58 6.70
CA PHE A 122 -7.13 9.30 7.76
C PHE A 122 -8.23 10.36 7.74
N ARG A 123 -9.40 10.05 8.28
CA ARG A 123 -10.47 11.02 8.44
C ARG A 123 -10.44 11.65 9.81
N ASP A 124 -10.22 12.95 9.83
CA ASP A 124 -10.40 13.80 11.01
C ASP A 124 -11.86 14.26 11.13
N SER A 125 -12.34 14.43 12.35
CA SER A 125 -13.74 14.79 12.62
C SER A 125 -14.08 16.24 12.27
N LEU A 126 -13.09 17.13 12.25
CA LEU A 126 -13.25 18.54 11.92
C LEU A 126 -12.83 18.82 10.47
N PHE A 127 -11.75 18.21 10.02
CA PHE A 127 -11.13 18.52 8.74
C PHE A 127 -11.51 17.56 7.61
N GLY A 128 -12.17 16.44 7.91
CA GLY A 128 -12.44 15.41 6.92
C GLY A 128 -11.17 14.64 6.53
N PRO A 129 -10.98 14.24 5.26
CA PRO A 129 -9.82 13.44 4.86
C PRO A 129 -8.53 14.27 4.94
N VAL A 130 -7.57 13.79 5.73
CA VAL A 130 -6.23 14.38 5.87
C VAL A 130 -5.22 13.42 5.27
N LEU A 131 -4.56 13.86 4.20
CA LEU A 131 -3.48 13.15 3.52
C LEU A 131 -2.14 13.49 4.17
N SER A 132 -1.31 12.48 4.40
CA SER A 132 0.06 12.62 4.83
C SER A 132 1.04 12.01 3.82
N PHE A 133 2.23 12.59 3.73
CA PHE A 133 3.28 12.20 2.81
C PHE A 133 4.66 12.27 3.49
N GLY A 134 5.49 11.25 3.27
CA GLY A 134 6.88 11.23 3.72
C GLY A 134 7.76 10.27 2.92
N TYR A 135 9.07 10.33 3.15
CA TYR A 135 10.07 9.50 2.46
C TYR A 135 10.56 8.37 3.35
N GLY A 136 10.30 7.13 2.93
CA GLY A 136 10.68 5.91 3.66
C GLY A 136 9.88 5.70 4.95
N LYS A 137 9.47 4.45 5.20
CA LYS A 137 8.65 4.10 6.37
C LYS A 137 9.29 4.51 7.71
N MET A 138 10.59 4.22 7.87
CA MET A 138 11.31 4.49 9.11
C MET A 138 11.36 5.99 9.45
N ALA A 139 11.59 6.86 8.48
CA ALA A 139 11.65 8.30 8.75
C ALA A 139 10.29 8.86 9.16
N VAL A 140 9.21 8.34 8.56
CA VAL A 140 7.84 8.70 8.93
C VAL A 140 7.48 8.21 10.33
N GLU A 141 7.78 6.94 10.65
CA GLU A 141 7.36 6.33 11.92
C GLU A 141 8.24 6.71 13.12
N VAL A 142 9.55 6.94 12.92
CA VAL A 142 10.50 7.16 14.02
C VAL A 142 10.84 8.63 14.19
N TRP A 143 10.96 9.38 13.09
CA TRP A 143 11.37 10.79 13.12
C TRP A 143 10.24 11.76 12.85
N GLU A 144 9.03 11.25 12.59
CA GLU A 144 7.85 12.05 12.26
C GLU A 144 8.14 13.01 11.09
N ASP A 145 8.97 12.57 10.12
CA ASP A 145 9.33 13.38 8.94
C ASP A 145 8.23 13.29 7.88
N VAL A 146 7.12 13.97 8.17
CA VAL A 146 5.87 13.87 7.41
C VAL A 146 5.25 15.25 7.20
N ALA A 147 4.64 15.44 6.03
CA ALA A 147 3.87 16.62 5.69
C ALA A 147 2.38 16.26 5.54
N TYR A 148 1.49 17.18 5.88
CA TYR A 148 0.04 16.95 5.90
C TYR A 148 -0.71 17.96 5.04
N ARG A 149 -1.80 17.52 4.40
CA ARG A 149 -2.77 18.35 3.68
C ARG A 149 -4.18 17.82 3.87
N ILE A 150 -5.16 18.72 3.89
CA ILE A 150 -6.58 18.36 3.85
C ILE A 150 -6.93 18.08 2.38
N ALA A 151 -7.59 16.96 2.11
CA ALA A 151 -8.10 16.63 0.79
C ALA A 151 -9.48 17.30 0.56
N PRO A 152 -9.82 17.67 -0.69
CA PRO A 152 -9.03 17.44 -1.90
C PRO A 152 -7.85 18.42 -2.05
N LEU A 153 -6.70 17.89 -2.50
CA LEU A 153 -5.47 18.63 -2.77
C LEU A 153 -5.60 19.44 -4.07
N THR A 154 -5.07 20.65 -4.07
CA THR A 154 -4.76 21.37 -5.31
C THR A 154 -3.40 20.92 -5.87
N GLU A 155 -3.11 21.24 -7.13
CA GLU A 155 -1.77 21.04 -7.69
C GLU A 155 -0.67 21.77 -6.90
N LYS A 156 -1.01 22.90 -6.26
CA LYS A 156 -0.06 23.62 -5.41
C LYS A 156 0.22 22.81 -4.14
N ASP A 157 -0.80 22.17 -3.57
CA ASP A 157 -0.63 21.32 -2.39
C ASP A 157 0.23 20.11 -2.71
N SER A 158 0.02 19.44 -3.85
CA SER A 158 0.84 18.30 -4.25
C SER A 158 2.30 18.69 -4.49
N ARG A 159 2.57 19.86 -5.08
CA ARG A 159 3.94 20.39 -5.23
C ARG A 159 4.62 20.68 -3.88
N LEU A 160 3.88 21.26 -2.93
CA LEU A 160 4.45 21.65 -1.64
C LEU A 160 4.66 20.45 -0.72
N ILE A 161 3.68 19.55 -0.62
CA ILE A 161 3.70 18.44 0.33
C ILE A 161 4.89 17.50 0.09
N ILE A 162 5.32 17.30 -1.17
CA ILE A 162 6.48 16.44 -1.47
C ILE A 162 7.83 17.08 -1.12
N ARG A 163 7.87 18.41 -0.91
CA ARG A 163 9.10 19.18 -0.64
C ARG A 163 9.27 19.55 0.84
N GLU A 164 8.24 19.34 1.66
CA GLU A 164 8.24 19.70 3.08
C GLU A 164 9.04 18.76 3.99
N PRO A 165 8.97 17.42 3.82
CA PRO A 165 9.78 16.52 4.63
C PRO A 165 11.27 16.77 4.41
N LYS A 166 12.10 16.55 5.44
CA LYS A 166 13.57 16.60 5.35
C LYS A 166 14.10 15.60 4.33
N GLY A 167 13.40 14.47 4.16
CA GLY A 167 13.65 13.46 3.13
C GLY A 167 13.52 13.96 1.69
N SER A 168 12.97 15.17 1.46
CA SER A 168 12.87 15.78 0.12
C SER A 168 14.21 15.97 -0.59
N SER A 169 15.33 15.91 0.13
CA SER A 169 16.66 15.80 -0.47
C SER A 169 16.80 14.65 -1.48
N LEU A 170 16.03 13.56 -1.31
CA LEU A 170 15.97 12.41 -2.23
C LEU A 170 15.36 12.74 -3.61
N LEU A 171 14.68 13.88 -3.76
CA LEU A 171 14.23 14.37 -5.06
C LEU A 171 15.40 14.67 -6.01
N ASN A 172 16.62 14.83 -5.48
CA ASN A 172 17.84 15.00 -6.26
C ASN A 172 18.58 13.67 -6.53
N GLY A 173 18.03 12.53 -6.09
CA GLY A 173 18.70 11.24 -6.08
C GLY A 173 19.68 11.09 -4.92
N TYR A 174 20.21 9.87 -4.72
CA TYR A 174 21.19 9.57 -3.67
C TYR A 174 22.05 8.34 -4.01
N GLY A 175 23.36 8.51 -4.08
CA GLY A 175 24.28 7.42 -4.45
C GLY A 175 23.93 6.84 -5.83
N THR A 176 23.61 5.56 -5.90
CA THR A 176 23.16 4.90 -7.15
C THR A 176 21.67 5.06 -7.43
N LEU A 177 20.91 5.71 -6.54
CA LEU A 177 19.47 5.90 -6.67
C LEU A 177 19.18 7.13 -7.54
N PRO A 178 18.54 6.96 -8.71
CA PRO A 178 18.19 8.09 -9.57
C PRO A 178 17.13 8.99 -8.90
N ALA A 179 17.16 10.28 -9.24
CA ALA A 179 16.09 11.20 -8.92
C ALA A 179 14.75 10.72 -9.53
N PRO A 180 13.65 10.70 -8.74
CA PRO A 180 12.31 10.45 -9.26
C PRO A 180 11.80 11.68 -10.01
N ARG A 181 10.77 11.51 -10.84
CA ARG A 181 10.10 12.66 -11.47
C ARG A 181 9.01 13.18 -10.54
N THR A 182 9.15 14.41 -10.08
CA THR A 182 8.22 15.03 -9.13
C THR A 182 6.78 15.07 -9.66
N GLU A 183 6.59 15.31 -10.96
CA GLU A 183 5.28 15.43 -11.58
C GLU A 183 4.49 14.11 -11.50
N VAL A 184 5.17 12.97 -11.50
CA VAL A 184 4.54 11.65 -11.36
C VAL A 184 4.02 11.48 -9.92
N MET A 185 4.84 11.84 -8.93
CA MET A 185 4.45 11.79 -7.52
C MET A 185 3.26 12.73 -7.27
N GLU A 186 3.35 13.97 -7.77
CA GLU A 186 2.30 14.98 -7.66
C GLU A 186 0.97 14.48 -8.25
N LYS A 187 1.01 13.86 -9.44
CA LYS A 187 -0.17 13.28 -10.08
C LYS A 187 -0.77 12.13 -9.27
N THR A 188 0.06 11.22 -8.75
CA THR A 188 -0.42 10.11 -7.91
C THR A 188 -1.10 10.63 -6.64
N LEU A 189 -0.56 11.68 -6.01
CA LEU A 189 -1.17 12.28 -4.81
C LEU A 189 -2.52 12.94 -5.11
N LEU A 190 -2.66 13.60 -6.26
CA LEU A 190 -3.95 14.16 -6.69
C LEU A 190 -4.99 13.05 -6.91
N ILE A 191 -4.62 11.95 -7.56
CA ILE A 191 -5.51 10.79 -7.76
C ILE A 191 -5.95 10.19 -6.41
N ILE A 192 -5.01 9.98 -5.47
CA ILE A 192 -5.33 9.46 -4.14
C ILE A 192 -6.28 10.42 -3.41
N SER A 193 -5.99 11.71 -3.48
CA SER A 193 -6.81 12.77 -2.88
C SER A 193 -8.24 12.75 -3.42
N ASP A 194 -8.41 12.73 -4.74
CA ASP A 194 -9.73 12.69 -5.38
C ASP A 194 -10.47 11.39 -5.06
N PHE A 195 -9.74 10.26 -4.98
CA PHE A 195 -10.29 8.97 -4.60
C PHE A 195 -10.87 8.99 -3.19
N VAL A 196 -10.13 9.50 -2.19
CA VAL A 196 -10.64 9.53 -0.81
C VAL A 196 -11.73 10.57 -0.61
N ASP A 197 -11.68 11.70 -1.30
CA ASP A 197 -12.74 12.72 -1.25
C ASP A 197 -14.06 12.19 -1.83
N SER A 198 -13.98 11.53 -2.99
CA SER A 198 -15.13 10.93 -3.68
C SER A 198 -15.70 9.69 -2.98
N ASN A 199 -14.99 9.12 -2.01
CA ASN A 199 -15.42 7.93 -1.27
C ASN A 199 -15.47 8.19 0.24
N PRO A 200 -16.57 8.79 0.73
CA PRO A 200 -16.78 9.05 2.15
C PRO A 200 -16.72 7.82 3.04
N CYS A 201 -16.87 6.60 2.54
CA CYS A 201 -16.75 5.38 3.33
C CYS A 201 -15.30 4.98 3.64
N VAL A 202 -14.29 5.53 2.96
CA VAL A 202 -12.88 5.26 3.25
C VAL A 202 -12.50 5.98 4.54
N GLU A 203 -12.30 5.23 5.62
CA GLU A 203 -11.92 5.75 6.93
C GLU A 203 -10.43 6.02 7.02
N SER A 204 -9.64 5.07 6.55
CA SER A 204 -8.19 5.23 6.44
C SER A 204 -7.64 4.48 5.24
N LEU A 205 -6.54 5.00 4.71
CA LEU A 205 -5.75 4.41 3.63
C LEU A 205 -4.27 4.56 3.99
N CYS A 206 -3.48 3.52 3.82
CA CYS A 206 -2.04 3.57 4.02
C CYS A 206 -1.36 2.81 2.88
N LEU A 207 -0.50 3.51 2.14
CA LEU A 207 0.27 2.99 1.02
C LEU A 207 1.75 2.99 1.43
N SER A 208 2.27 1.83 1.80
CA SER A 208 3.63 1.70 2.32
C SER A 208 4.15 0.26 2.25
N PRO A 209 5.27 -0.01 1.56
CA PRO A 209 6.08 0.97 0.83
C PRO A 209 5.47 1.33 -0.53
N CYS A 210 5.75 2.54 -1.01
CA CYS A 210 5.60 2.92 -2.41
C CYS A 210 6.97 3.31 -2.97
N PHE A 211 7.22 3.02 -4.25
CA PHE A 211 8.46 3.42 -4.90
C PHE A 211 8.19 4.42 -6.02
N ALA A 212 8.80 5.60 -5.92
CA ALA A 212 8.78 6.63 -6.94
C ALA A 212 9.95 6.48 -7.92
N TYR A 213 9.64 6.53 -9.20
CA TYR A 213 10.58 6.46 -10.31
C TYR A 213 10.46 7.70 -11.21
N ARG A 214 11.07 7.65 -12.40
CA ARG A 214 10.98 8.72 -13.39
C ARG A 214 9.63 8.79 -14.11
N ASP A 215 8.94 7.65 -14.23
CA ASP A 215 7.76 7.56 -15.09
C ASP A 215 6.51 7.10 -14.33
N GLU A 216 6.67 6.53 -13.13
CA GLU A 216 5.57 6.01 -12.32
C GLU A 216 5.87 6.02 -10.81
N VAL A 217 4.81 5.88 -10.02
CA VAL A 217 4.87 5.49 -8.60
C VAL A 217 4.20 4.12 -8.51
N ILE A 218 4.89 3.13 -7.94
CA ILE A 218 4.37 1.78 -7.72
C ILE A 218 4.05 1.61 -6.25
N VAL A 219 2.78 1.31 -5.94
CA VAL A 219 2.34 0.91 -4.60
C VAL A 219 2.65 -0.57 -4.39
N VAL A 220 3.48 -0.88 -3.40
CA VAL A 220 3.83 -2.28 -3.10
C VAL A 220 2.82 -2.91 -2.16
N GLU A 221 2.30 -2.12 -1.22
CA GLU A 221 1.37 -2.57 -0.19
C GLU A 221 0.35 -1.49 0.10
N ALA A 222 -0.88 -1.92 0.33
CA ALA A 222 -1.99 -1.06 0.71
C ALA A 222 -2.74 -1.65 1.90
N SER A 223 -3.10 -0.79 2.85
CA SER A 223 -4.08 -1.11 3.89
C SER A 223 -5.19 -0.08 3.82
N MET A 224 -6.43 -0.54 3.82
CA MET A 224 -7.60 0.33 3.73
C MET A 224 -8.64 -0.13 4.76
N THR A 225 -9.20 0.82 5.49
CA THR A 225 -10.33 0.58 6.38
C THR A 225 -11.53 1.35 5.85
N LEU A 226 -12.65 0.65 5.72
CA LEU A 226 -13.95 1.21 5.37
C LEU A 226 -14.80 1.33 6.63
N ILE A 227 -15.72 2.28 6.63
CA ILE A 227 -16.74 2.44 7.67
C ILE A 227 -18.09 2.72 7.03
N LYS A 228 -19.14 2.10 7.57
CA LYS A 228 -20.52 2.44 7.21
C LYS A 228 -20.95 3.70 7.94
N ARG A 229 -21.28 4.75 7.20
CA ARG A 229 -21.83 6.01 7.74
C ARG A 229 -23.31 6.12 7.39
N GLU A 230 -24.05 6.93 8.14
CA GLU A 230 -25.42 7.30 7.73
C GLU A 230 -25.39 8.02 6.37
N GLY A 231 -26.22 7.57 5.43
CA GLY A 231 -26.33 8.18 4.09
C GLY A 231 -25.33 7.69 3.03
N VAL A 232 -24.49 6.68 3.34
CA VAL A 232 -23.57 6.00 2.42
C VAL A 232 -23.88 4.51 2.38
#